data_AF-A0AA95RPW4-F1
#
_entry.id   AF-A0AA95RPW4-F1
#
_cell.length_a   1.000
_cell.length_b   1.000
_cell.length_c   1.000
_cell.angle_alpha   90.00
_cell.angle_beta   90.00
_cell.angle_gamma   90.00
#
_symmetry.space_group_name_H-M   'P 1'
#
loop_
_entity.id
_entity.type
_entity.pdbx_description
1 polymer ?
#
loop_
_entity_poly.entity_id
_entity_poly.type
_entity_poly.pdbx_seq_one_letter_code
_entity_poly.pdbx_strand_id
1 'polypeptide(L)'
;MINGWMTSVSDANIISIALLLVVVFSLLQGWSRGFSSATGRLFGLLGTGLFTIASLVLAIPAAAYLNPYVETWASGISLPDTKLTQWQQIYYTAVSVLSESPLVRFLLLLLISYLLIRMLLGLLSMLLPFPQLRRTKKFKDRKITQVSRMGGAMVGLIIGLMRSLVIVLALFICVGLNPESGFSRYVESSPIYSQSAAAVFEPIVGETVQKKLPILTKTVAAEMNDILRRKYEVIDHEIPQDIIGAAEDIVGQAQDEEKKARLLYDWVGTRVTYDYAKADNYLQNRVWHEQTPQDTFDTRQGVCIDYARLYAVMARSQGLQVRVVTGQGYDGRGGYGAHAWNEVYISDRQAWIPLDSTWASSGDWFNPKDFNETHIRENAL
;
A
#
# COMPACT_ATOMS: atom_id res chain seq x y z
N MET A 1 -17.37 -14.34 28.00
CA MET A 1 -17.33 -15.01 26.68
C MET A 1 -18.72 -15.25 26.12
N ILE A 2 -19.63 -15.98 26.77
CA ILE A 2 -20.92 -16.42 26.18
C ILE A 2 -21.88 -15.28 25.77
N ASN A 3 -21.91 -14.15 26.50
CA ASN A 3 -22.87 -13.07 26.23
C ASN A 3 -22.59 -12.27 24.94
N GLY A 4 -21.33 -12.17 24.49
CA GLY A 4 -20.99 -11.53 23.22
C GLY A 4 -21.29 -12.40 21.99
N TRP A 5 -21.47 -13.71 22.19
CA TRP A 5 -21.79 -14.65 21.11
C TRP A 5 -23.28 -14.62 20.78
N MET A 6 -24.14 -14.38 21.77
CA MET A 6 -25.58 -14.24 21.55
C MET A 6 -25.95 -12.93 20.85
N THR A 7 -25.27 -11.82 21.17
CA THR A 7 -25.46 -10.52 20.49
C THR A 7 -24.89 -10.53 19.06
N SER A 8 -23.81 -11.26 18.81
CA SER A 8 -23.22 -11.39 17.46
C SER A 8 -24.14 -12.15 16.47
N VAL A 9 -24.94 -13.10 16.96
CA VAL A 9 -25.92 -13.84 16.15
C VAL A 9 -27.17 -12.99 15.89
N SER A 10 -27.54 -12.09 16.81
CA SER A 10 -28.68 -11.16 16.60
C SER A 10 -28.36 -10.02 15.64
N ASP A 11 -27.09 -9.59 15.56
CA ASP A 11 -26.66 -8.45 14.73
C ASP A 11 -26.19 -8.84 13.31
N ALA A 12 -26.22 -10.14 12.98
CA ALA A 12 -25.93 -10.70 11.65
C ALA A 12 -24.60 -10.24 10.99
N ASN A 13 -23.54 -10.04 11.76
CA ASN A 13 -22.22 -9.74 11.18
C ASN A 13 -21.67 -10.98 10.43
N ILE A 14 -21.51 -10.85 9.11
CA ILE A 14 -21.16 -11.95 8.20
C ILE A 14 -19.78 -12.54 8.54
N ILE A 15 -18.85 -11.74 9.05
CA ILE A 15 -17.51 -12.20 9.44
C ILE A 15 -17.58 -13.12 10.66
N SER A 16 -18.36 -12.72 11.67
CA SER A 16 -18.59 -13.54 12.86
C SER A 16 -19.26 -14.87 12.49
N ILE A 17 -20.27 -14.82 11.61
CA ILE A 17 -20.96 -16.02 11.11
C ILE A 17 -20.00 -16.92 10.32
N ALA A 18 -19.18 -16.35 9.43
CA ALA A 18 -18.23 -17.11 8.63
C ALA A 18 -17.18 -17.83 9.49
N LEU A 19 -16.59 -17.15 10.48
CA LEU A 19 -15.63 -17.77 11.40
C LEU A 19 -16.27 -18.89 12.21
N LEU A 20 -17.50 -18.69 12.69
CA LEU A 20 -18.25 -19.69 13.44
C LEU A 20 -18.59 -20.91 12.56
N LEU A 21 -19.02 -20.68 11.32
CA LEU A 21 -19.30 -21.74 10.34
C LEU A 21 -18.05 -22.57 10.03
N VAL A 22 -16.87 -21.95 9.92
CA VAL A 22 -15.61 -22.67 9.71
C VAL A 22 -15.30 -23.62 10.88
N VAL A 23 -15.53 -23.18 12.12
CA VAL A 23 -15.32 -24.00 13.33
C VAL A 23 -16.36 -25.13 13.40
N VAL A 24 -17.65 -24.81 13.27
CA VAL A 24 -18.75 -25.79 13.33
C VAL A 24 -18.66 -26.82 12.21
N PHE A 25 -18.37 -26.39 10.99
CA PHE A 25 -18.17 -27.29 9.85
C PHE A 25 -16.98 -28.22 10.07
N SER A 26 -15.87 -27.71 10.62
CA SER A 26 -14.69 -28.53 10.93
C SER A 26 -14.96 -29.53 12.05
N LEU A 27 -15.77 -29.16 13.05
CA LEU A 27 -16.24 -30.05 14.12
C LEU A 27 -17.14 -31.16 13.56
N LEU A 28 -18.16 -30.83 12.76
CA LEU A 28 -19.06 -31.81 12.13
C LEU A 28 -18.31 -32.74 11.16
N GLN A 29 -17.34 -32.19 10.44
CA GLN A 29 -16.47 -32.96 9.57
C GLN A 29 -15.56 -33.91 10.36
N GLY A 30 -15.09 -33.50 11.54
CA GLY A 30 -14.35 -34.35 12.46
C GLY A 30 -15.20 -35.47 13.07
N TRP A 31 -16.42 -35.12 13.51
CA TRP A 31 -17.41 -36.06 14.06
C TRP A 31 -17.80 -37.16 13.07
N SER A 32 -18.11 -36.77 11.83
CA SER A 32 -18.54 -37.71 10.78
C SER A 32 -17.44 -38.68 10.33
N ARG A 33 -16.16 -38.34 10.54
CA ARG A 33 -15.03 -39.09 9.99
C ARG A 33 -14.17 -39.82 11.04
N GLY A 34 -14.30 -39.45 12.32
CA GLY A 34 -13.60 -40.11 13.44
C GLY A 34 -12.13 -39.70 13.63
N PHE A 35 -11.58 -39.96 14.82
CA PHE A 35 -10.29 -39.45 15.31
C PHE A 35 -9.10 -39.73 14.38
N SER A 36 -8.92 -40.97 13.91
CA SER A 36 -7.76 -41.38 13.12
C SER A 36 -7.63 -40.68 11.77
N SER A 37 -8.74 -40.27 11.17
CA SER A 37 -8.74 -39.56 9.89
C SER A 37 -8.65 -38.04 10.05
N ALA A 38 -9.07 -37.52 11.21
CA ALA A 38 -8.97 -36.11 11.57
C ALA A 38 -7.53 -35.74 11.98
N THR A 39 -6.86 -36.57 12.79
CA THR A 39 -5.46 -36.35 13.22
C THR A 39 -4.49 -36.37 12.04
N GLY A 40 -4.65 -37.31 11.09
CA GLY A 40 -3.81 -37.35 9.88
C GLY A 40 -3.84 -36.06 9.05
N ARG A 41 -4.95 -35.30 9.09
CA ARG A 41 -5.05 -33.99 8.41
C ARG A 41 -4.45 -32.84 9.20
N LEU A 42 -4.56 -32.86 10.53
CA LEU A 42 -3.88 -31.89 11.40
C LEU A 42 -2.36 -31.94 11.18
N PHE A 43 -1.78 -33.15 11.16
CA PHE A 43 -0.36 -33.34 10.87
C PHE A 43 0.03 -32.91 9.44
N GLY A 44 -0.82 -33.19 8.44
CA GLY A 44 -0.61 -32.72 7.07
C GLY A 44 -0.62 -31.19 6.95
N LEU A 45 -1.55 -30.51 7.64
CA LEU A 45 -1.65 -29.05 7.62
C LEU A 45 -0.46 -28.37 8.32
N LEU A 46 -0.03 -28.89 9.47
CA LEU A 46 1.17 -28.42 10.18
C LEU A 46 2.43 -28.60 9.31
N GLY A 47 2.56 -29.73 8.62
CA GLY A 47 3.63 -29.97 7.66
C GLY A 47 3.63 -28.98 6.50
N THR A 48 2.48 -28.75 5.86
CA THR A 48 2.38 -27.75 4.77
C THR A 48 2.61 -26.31 5.23
N GLY A 49 2.22 -25.99 6.48
CA GLY A 49 2.49 -24.69 7.10
C GLY A 49 3.99 -24.46 7.32
N LEU A 50 4.69 -25.47 7.86
CA LEU A 50 6.15 -25.43 8.02
C LEU A 50 6.88 -25.25 6.68
N PHE A 51 6.48 -25.98 5.64
CA PHE A 51 7.05 -25.79 4.30
C PHE A 51 6.77 -24.41 3.71
N THR A 52 5.60 -23.83 3.99
CA THR A 52 5.25 -22.47 3.55
C THR A 52 6.13 -21.43 4.24
N ILE A 53 6.31 -21.54 5.56
CA ILE A 53 7.19 -20.67 6.33
C ILE A 53 8.64 -20.83 5.87
N ALA A 54 9.13 -22.07 5.71
CA ALA A 54 10.47 -22.34 5.20
C ALA A 54 10.68 -21.75 3.79
N SER A 55 9.69 -21.87 2.90
CA SER A 55 9.78 -21.30 1.55
C SER A 55 9.84 -19.77 1.56
N LEU A 56 9.12 -19.09 2.45
CA LEU A 56 9.18 -17.64 2.59
C LEU A 56 10.53 -17.18 3.17
N VAL A 57 11.02 -17.87 4.21
CA VAL A 57 12.32 -17.57 4.84
C VAL A 57 13.48 -17.74 3.86
N LEU A 58 13.43 -18.78 3.01
CA LEU A 58 14.46 -19.03 1.99
C LEU A 58 14.32 -18.13 0.75
N ALA A 59 13.12 -17.65 0.43
CA ALA A 59 12.89 -16.79 -0.73
C ALA A 59 13.47 -15.38 -0.55
N ILE A 60 13.50 -14.85 0.67
CA ILE A 60 14.04 -13.52 0.99
C ILE A 60 15.54 -13.40 0.61
N PRO A 61 16.45 -14.25 1.13
CA PRO A 61 17.87 -14.17 0.75
C PRO A 61 18.11 -14.54 -0.72
N ALA A 62 17.30 -15.44 -1.30
CA ALA A 62 17.38 -15.77 -2.71
C ALA A 62 17.02 -14.56 -3.60
N ALA A 63 15.97 -13.82 -3.27
CA ALA A 63 15.58 -12.61 -3.98
C ALA A 63 16.63 -11.50 -3.84
N ALA A 64 17.16 -11.30 -2.63
CA ALA A 64 18.24 -10.35 -2.38
C ALA A 64 19.50 -10.69 -3.19
N TYR A 65 19.85 -11.98 -3.28
CA TYR A 65 20.99 -12.45 -4.06
C TYR A 65 20.79 -12.25 -5.57
N LEU A 66 19.60 -12.54 -6.09
CA LEU A 66 19.28 -12.43 -7.52
C LEU A 66 19.08 -10.98 -7.99
N ASN A 67 18.73 -10.07 -7.08
CA ASN A 67 18.43 -8.67 -7.38
C ASN A 67 19.50 -7.94 -8.24
N PRO A 68 20.80 -7.90 -7.84
CA PRO A 68 21.82 -7.22 -8.64
C PRO A 68 22.07 -7.87 -10.01
N TYR A 69 21.90 -9.18 -10.14
CA TYR A 69 22.07 -9.85 -11.44
C TYR A 69 20.97 -9.46 -12.42
N VAL A 70 19.72 -9.39 -11.95
CA VAL A 70 18.58 -8.99 -12.78
C VAL A 70 18.62 -7.51 -13.14
N GLU A 71 19.13 -6.67 -12.23
CA GLU A 71 19.43 -5.27 -12.51
C GLU A 71 20.40 -5.11 -13.68
N THR A 72 21.54 -5.79 -13.60
CA THR A 72 22.61 -5.68 -14.60
C THR A 72 22.16 -6.18 -15.97
N TRP A 73 21.34 -7.25 -15.97
CA TRP A 73 20.71 -7.76 -17.19
C TRP A 73 19.68 -6.77 -17.77
N ALA A 74 18.80 -6.22 -16.93
CA ALA A 74 17.74 -5.31 -17.37
C ALA A 74 18.31 -3.98 -17.89
N SER A 75 19.35 -3.44 -17.24
CA SER A 75 20.04 -2.22 -17.67
C SER A 75 20.80 -2.39 -18.99
N GLY A 76 21.13 -3.63 -19.37
CA GLY A 76 21.81 -3.94 -20.63
C GLY A 76 20.88 -3.95 -21.85
N ILE A 77 19.58 -3.78 -21.67
CA ILE A 77 18.58 -3.84 -22.75
C ILE A 77 18.18 -2.41 -23.13
N SER A 78 18.62 -1.95 -24.29
CA SER A 78 18.22 -0.65 -24.84
C SER A 78 16.92 -0.72 -25.65
N LEU A 79 16.16 0.37 -25.61
CA LEU A 79 14.95 0.56 -26.41
C LEU A 79 15.31 0.74 -27.90
N PRO A 80 14.68 0.00 -28.84
CA PRO A 80 14.90 0.18 -30.28
C PRO A 80 14.23 1.46 -30.79
N ASP A 81 14.90 2.20 -31.69
CA ASP A 81 14.39 3.42 -32.34
C ASP A 81 13.29 3.16 -33.42
N THR A 82 12.62 2.01 -33.36
CA THR A 82 11.62 1.59 -34.36
C THR A 82 10.23 1.50 -33.75
N LYS A 83 9.18 1.60 -34.58
CA LYS A 83 7.80 1.40 -34.11
C LYS A 83 7.65 0.00 -33.54
N LEU A 84 7.46 -0.08 -32.22
CA LEU A 84 7.29 -1.31 -31.49
C LEU A 84 5.88 -1.87 -31.69
N THR A 85 5.78 -3.19 -31.88
CA THR A 85 4.52 -3.92 -31.76
C THR A 85 4.02 -3.89 -30.30
N GLN A 86 2.72 -4.11 -30.08
CA GLN A 86 2.13 -4.12 -28.72
C GLN A 86 2.85 -5.08 -27.75
N TRP A 87 3.29 -6.26 -28.22
CA TRP A 87 4.03 -7.21 -27.40
C TRP A 87 5.45 -6.74 -27.05
N GLN A 88 6.11 -6.06 -27.97
CA GLN A 88 7.41 -5.46 -27.72
C GLN A 88 7.29 -4.30 -26.72
N GLN A 89 6.25 -3.47 -26.83
CA GLN A 89 5.98 -2.42 -25.85
C GLN A 89 5.84 -2.99 -24.43
N ILE A 90 5.02 -4.03 -24.26
CA ILE A 90 4.84 -4.69 -22.94
C ILE A 90 6.17 -5.24 -22.41
N TYR A 91 6.98 -5.87 -23.27
CA TYR A 91 8.29 -6.41 -22.88
C TYR A 91 9.25 -5.32 -22.42
N TYR A 92 9.43 -4.25 -23.21
CA TYR A 92 10.37 -3.19 -22.88
C TYR A 92 9.90 -2.36 -21.68
N THR A 93 8.59 -2.16 -21.49
CA THR A 93 8.03 -1.56 -20.28
C THR A 93 8.35 -2.43 -19.06
N ALA A 94 8.15 -3.74 -19.13
CA ALA A 94 8.47 -4.63 -18.01
C ALA A 94 9.96 -4.63 -17.66
N VAL A 95 10.84 -4.62 -18.67
CA VAL A 95 12.29 -4.58 -18.49
C VAL A 95 12.76 -3.24 -17.91
N SER A 96 12.23 -2.10 -18.38
CA SER A 96 12.53 -0.78 -17.80
C SER A 96 12.13 -0.72 -16.32
N VAL A 97 10.94 -1.19 -15.97
CA VAL A 97 10.47 -1.25 -14.57
C VAL A 97 11.39 -2.13 -13.71
N LEU A 98 11.84 -3.27 -14.25
CA LEU A 98 12.78 -4.17 -13.56
C LEU A 98 14.18 -3.56 -13.41
N SER A 99 14.62 -2.72 -14.34
CA SER A 99 15.90 -2.02 -14.27
C SER A 99 15.85 -0.91 -13.21
N GLU A 100 14.81 -0.08 -13.24
CA GLU A 100 14.74 1.19 -12.51
C GLU A 100 14.18 1.07 -11.09
N SER A 101 13.44 0.01 -10.78
CA SER A 101 12.83 -0.18 -9.46
C SER A 101 13.43 -1.37 -8.71
N PRO A 102 14.36 -1.13 -7.76
CA PRO A 102 14.90 -2.17 -6.89
C PRO A 102 13.81 -2.91 -6.09
N LEU A 103 12.76 -2.19 -5.66
CA LEU A 103 11.67 -2.75 -4.88
C LEU A 103 10.78 -3.67 -5.72
N VAL A 104 10.35 -3.23 -6.91
CA VAL A 104 9.51 -4.07 -7.80
C VAL A 104 10.28 -5.31 -8.23
N ARG A 105 11.56 -5.15 -8.59
CA ARG A 105 12.47 -6.26 -8.89
C ARG A 105 12.58 -7.22 -7.71
N PHE A 106 12.83 -6.72 -6.51
CA PHE A 106 12.92 -7.54 -5.30
C PHE A 106 11.62 -8.30 -4.99
N LEU A 107 10.45 -7.64 -5.07
CA LEU A 107 9.15 -8.28 -4.80
C LEU A 107 8.81 -9.35 -5.85
N LEU A 108 9.09 -9.09 -7.13
CA LEU A 108 8.92 -10.08 -8.19
C LEU A 108 9.85 -11.28 -7.98
N LEU A 109 11.12 -11.04 -7.66
CA LEU A 109 12.08 -12.10 -7.36
C LEU A 109 11.72 -12.88 -6.10
N LEU A 110 11.17 -12.21 -5.09
CA LEU A 110 10.66 -12.86 -3.87
C LEU A 110 9.52 -13.82 -4.22
N LEU A 111 8.56 -13.38 -5.04
CA LEU A 111 7.44 -14.21 -5.48
C LEU A 111 7.92 -15.41 -6.31
N ILE A 112 8.80 -15.18 -7.30
CA ILE A 112 9.33 -16.25 -8.17
C ILE A 112 10.16 -17.24 -7.36
N SER A 113 11.06 -16.75 -6.50
CA SER A 113 11.89 -17.60 -5.63
C SER A 113 11.04 -18.41 -4.68
N TYR A 114 10.00 -17.80 -4.08
CA TYR A 114 9.04 -18.51 -3.24
C TYR A 114 8.35 -19.66 -3.99
N LEU A 115 7.84 -19.43 -5.20
CA LEU A 115 7.18 -20.46 -5.99
C LEU A 115 8.13 -21.62 -6.34
N LEU A 116 9.36 -21.31 -6.74
CA LEU A 116 10.39 -22.31 -7.06
C LEU A 116 10.80 -23.11 -5.83
N ILE A 117 11.12 -22.45 -4.71
CA ILE A 117 11.51 -23.11 -3.47
C ILE A 117 10.36 -23.99 -2.95
N ARG A 118 9.11 -23.51 -3.04
CA ARG A 118 7.94 -24.28 -2.65
C ARG A 118 7.74 -25.52 -3.51
N MET A 119 7.95 -25.40 -4.82
CA MET A 119 7.94 -26.55 -5.74
C MET A 119 9.04 -27.56 -5.40
N LEU A 120 10.27 -27.09 -5.15
CA LEU A 120 11.43 -27.92 -4.81
C LEU A 120 11.27 -28.63 -3.46
N LEU A 121 10.79 -27.92 -2.43
CA LEU A 121 10.48 -28.52 -1.13
C LEU A 121 9.33 -29.54 -1.25
N GLY A 122 8.35 -29.28 -2.12
CA GLY A 122 7.30 -30.24 -2.47
C GLY A 122 7.85 -31.52 -3.10
N LEU A 123 8.76 -31.40 -4.06
CA LEU A 123 9.45 -32.54 -4.68
C LEU A 123 10.37 -33.28 -3.70
N LEU A 124 11.09 -32.56 -2.84
CA LEU A 124 11.93 -33.13 -1.79
C LEU A 124 11.10 -33.92 -0.77
N SER A 125 9.90 -33.42 -0.45
CA SER A 125 8.95 -34.14 0.43
C SER A 125 8.46 -35.47 -0.17
N MET A 126 8.59 -35.66 -1.49
CA MET A 126 8.30 -36.92 -2.17
C MET A 126 9.46 -37.92 -2.10
N LEU A 127 10.70 -37.44 -1.91
CA LEU A 127 11.92 -38.24 -1.80
C LEU A 127 12.29 -38.59 -0.34
N LEU A 128 11.91 -37.73 0.61
CA LEU A 128 12.09 -38.01 2.03
C LEU A 128 11.11 -39.12 2.45
N PRO A 129 11.58 -40.17 3.16
CA PRO A 129 10.73 -41.24 3.67
C PRO A 129 10.01 -40.73 4.92
N PHE A 130 9.29 -39.61 4.81
CA PHE A 130 8.17 -39.45 5.71
C PHE A 130 7.22 -40.59 5.39
N PRO A 131 6.77 -41.36 6.39
CA PRO A 131 5.63 -42.21 6.16
C PRO A 131 4.50 -41.25 5.82
N GLN A 132 4.30 -40.98 4.52
CA GLN A 132 2.97 -40.81 3.99
C GLN A 132 2.25 -41.99 4.62
N LEU A 133 1.35 -41.74 5.57
CA LEU A 133 0.47 -42.78 6.09
C LEU A 133 -0.28 -43.25 4.85
N ARG A 134 0.34 -44.21 4.19
CA ARG A 134 -0.12 -44.86 2.97
C ARG A 134 -1.38 -45.47 3.46
N ARG A 135 -2.48 -44.81 3.10
CA ARG A 135 -3.83 -45.10 3.52
C ARG A 135 -4.00 -46.59 3.26
N THR A 136 -3.78 -47.41 4.29
CA THR A 136 -3.98 -48.83 4.15
C THR A 136 -5.46 -48.92 3.90
N LYS A 137 -5.79 -49.39 2.69
CA LYS A 137 -7.14 -49.62 2.18
C LYS A 137 -7.82 -50.76 2.97
N LYS A 138 -7.58 -50.85 4.28
CA LYS A 138 -7.89 -51.98 5.16
C LYS A 138 -8.66 -51.56 6.41
N PHE A 139 -9.47 -50.50 6.32
CA PHE A 139 -10.43 -50.11 7.35
C PHE A 139 -11.78 -49.70 6.74
N LYS A 140 -12.32 -50.51 5.82
CA LYS A 140 -13.66 -50.24 5.28
C LYS A 140 -14.80 -50.76 6.17
N ASP A 141 -14.53 -51.59 7.19
CA ASP A 141 -15.59 -52.24 7.99
C ASP A 141 -15.46 -52.14 9.52
N ARG A 142 -14.77 -51.12 10.08
CA ARG A 142 -14.95 -50.82 11.51
C ARG A 142 -16.03 -49.76 11.69
N LYS A 143 -17.17 -50.16 12.27
CA LYS A 143 -18.19 -49.21 12.77
C LYS A 143 -17.48 -48.14 13.61
N ILE A 144 -17.56 -46.88 13.19
CA ILE A 144 -16.94 -45.76 13.90
C ILE A 144 -17.62 -45.66 15.27
N THR A 145 -16.89 -45.96 16.34
CA THR A 145 -17.39 -45.93 17.72
C THR A 145 -17.71 -44.50 18.14
N GLN A 146 -18.63 -44.32 19.08
CA GLN A 146 -18.97 -42.98 19.61
C GLN A 146 -17.74 -42.27 20.18
N VAL A 147 -16.83 -43.00 20.85
CA VAL A 147 -15.54 -42.48 21.33
C VAL A 147 -14.67 -41.96 20.19
N SER A 148 -14.61 -42.66 19.05
CA SER A 148 -13.87 -42.21 17.86
C SER A 148 -14.49 -40.97 17.21
N ARG A 149 -15.83 -40.85 17.21
CA ARG A 149 -16.53 -39.65 16.72
C ARG A 149 -16.27 -38.44 17.60
N MET A 150 -16.30 -38.61 18.93
CA MET A 150 -15.96 -37.56 19.90
C MET A 150 -14.51 -37.11 19.74
N GLY A 151 -13.56 -38.05 19.64
CA GLY A 151 -12.16 -37.72 19.35
C GLY A 151 -12.01 -36.99 18.01
N GLY A 152 -12.69 -37.44 16.96
CA GLY A 152 -12.71 -36.79 15.66
C GLY A 152 -13.24 -35.36 15.71
N ALA A 153 -14.30 -35.12 16.49
CA ALA A 153 -14.86 -33.79 16.68
C ALA A 153 -13.93 -32.86 17.46
N MET A 154 -13.23 -33.37 18.49
CA MET A 154 -12.22 -32.60 19.23
C MET A 154 -11.07 -32.15 18.32
N VAL A 155 -10.56 -33.07 17.48
CA VAL A 155 -9.52 -32.74 16.49
C VAL A 155 -10.07 -31.80 15.41
N GLY A 156 -11.31 -32.01 14.97
CA GLY A 156 -12.02 -31.12 14.05
C GLY A 156 -12.19 -29.71 14.60
N LEU A 157 -12.46 -29.57 15.90
CA LEU A 157 -12.52 -28.29 16.61
C LEU A 157 -11.15 -27.60 16.62
N ILE A 158 -10.07 -28.33 16.93
CA ILE A 158 -8.69 -27.78 16.89
C ILE A 158 -8.34 -27.29 15.47
N ILE A 159 -8.64 -28.08 14.43
CA ILE A 159 -8.42 -27.69 13.03
C ILE A 159 -9.28 -26.48 12.65
N GLY A 160 -10.54 -26.43 13.10
CA GLY A 160 -11.45 -25.32 12.87
C GLY A 160 -10.94 -24.02 13.48
N LEU A 161 -10.48 -24.07 14.73
CA LEU A 161 -9.87 -22.93 15.42
C LEU A 161 -8.59 -22.47 14.73
N MET A 162 -7.70 -23.38 14.32
CA MET A 162 -6.50 -23.05 13.54
C MET A 162 -6.83 -22.35 12.22
N ARG A 163 -7.87 -22.77 11.50
CA ARG A 163 -8.31 -22.12 10.26
C ARG A 163 -8.92 -20.75 10.52
N SER A 164 -9.74 -20.64 11.57
CA SER A 164 -10.31 -19.37 12.02
C SER A 164 -9.20 -18.38 12.36
N LEU A 165 -8.11 -18.85 13.01
CA LEU A 165 -6.95 -18.04 13.34
C LEU A 165 -6.24 -17.48 12.10
N VAL A 166 -6.07 -18.29 11.05
CA VAL A 166 -5.48 -17.84 9.78
C VAL A 166 -6.35 -16.77 9.10
N ILE A 167 -7.68 -16.95 9.13
CA ILE A 167 -8.61 -15.96 8.59
C ILE A 167 -8.56 -14.67 9.40
N VAL A 168 -8.52 -14.76 10.75
CA VAL A 168 -8.35 -13.59 11.63
C VAL A 168 -7.03 -12.88 11.37
N LEU A 169 -5.93 -13.60 11.14
CA LEU A 169 -4.63 -13.01 10.77
C LEU A 169 -4.67 -12.32 9.40
N ALA A 170 -5.30 -12.94 8.40
CA ALA A 170 -5.44 -12.33 7.08
C ALA A 170 -6.30 -11.07 7.12
N LEU A 171 -7.39 -11.10 7.90
CA LEU A 171 -8.24 -9.93 8.16
C LEU A 171 -7.47 -8.84 8.91
N PHE A 172 -6.66 -9.20 9.91
CA PHE A 172 -5.81 -8.27 10.64
C PHE A 172 -4.79 -7.56 9.75
N ILE A 173 -4.12 -8.30 8.86
CA ILE A 173 -3.23 -7.71 7.86
C ILE A 173 -4.01 -6.80 6.91
N CYS A 174 -5.18 -7.22 6.43
CA CYS A 174 -6.01 -6.43 5.52
C CYS A 174 -6.52 -5.12 6.15
N VAL A 175 -6.97 -5.19 7.40
CA VAL A 175 -7.38 -4.04 8.21
C VAL A 175 -6.20 -3.10 8.46
N GLY A 176 -5.04 -3.65 8.86
CA GLY A 176 -3.84 -2.86 9.14
C GLY A 176 -3.22 -2.19 7.90
N LEU A 177 -3.37 -2.78 6.71
CA LEU A 177 -2.92 -2.19 5.45
C LEU A 177 -3.83 -1.06 4.95
N ASN A 178 -5.10 -1.02 5.38
CA ASN A 178 -6.05 0.01 4.94
C ASN A 178 -7.08 0.34 6.04
N PRO A 179 -6.65 0.98 7.15
CA PRO A 179 -7.48 1.16 8.34
C PRO A 179 -8.73 2.03 8.09
N GLU A 180 -8.66 2.95 7.13
CA GLU A 180 -9.74 3.90 6.81
C GLU A 180 -10.86 3.30 5.94
N SER A 181 -10.72 2.07 5.46
CA SER A 181 -11.69 1.46 4.56
C SER A 181 -13.01 1.10 5.27
N GLY A 182 -14.14 1.19 4.56
CA GLY A 182 -15.45 0.75 5.08
C GLY A 182 -15.48 -0.73 5.44
N PHE A 183 -14.67 -1.55 4.75
CA PHE A 183 -14.47 -2.95 5.06
C PHE A 183 -13.72 -3.16 6.38
N SER A 184 -12.70 -2.35 6.65
CA SER A 184 -11.93 -2.41 7.90
C SER A 184 -12.80 -2.12 9.11
N ARG A 185 -13.61 -1.05 9.04
CA ARG A 185 -14.60 -0.72 10.07
C ARG A 185 -15.65 -1.83 10.27
N TYR A 186 -16.10 -2.46 9.18
CA TYR A 186 -17.03 -3.60 9.24
C TYR A 186 -16.40 -4.83 9.92
N VAL A 187 -15.14 -5.14 9.60
CA VAL A 187 -14.39 -6.24 10.20
C VAL A 187 -14.11 -5.98 11.69
N GLU A 188 -13.73 -4.76 12.08
CA GLU A 188 -13.49 -4.38 13.48
C GLU A 188 -14.77 -4.36 14.33
N SER A 189 -15.91 -4.04 13.73
CA SER A 189 -17.22 -4.13 14.39
C SER A 189 -17.62 -5.56 14.76
N SER A 190 -16.94 -6.59 14.23
CA SER A 190 -17.20 -8.00 14.51
C SER A 190 -16.64 -8.38 15.89
N PRO A 191 -17.48 -8.72 16.89
CA PRO A 191 -17.02 -9.04 18.24
C PRO A 191 -16.10 -10.27 18.30
N ILE A 192 -16.35 -11.26 17.44
CA ILE A 192 -15.54 -12.48 17.37
C ILE A 192 -14.15 -12.17 16.81
N TYR A 193 -14.07 -11.30 15.79
CA TYR A 193 -12.79 -10.89 15.23
C TYR A 193 -12.00 -10.04 16.23
N SER A 194 -12.61 -8.99 16.81
CA SER A 194 -11.91 -8.07 17.72
C SER A 194 -11.42 -8.77 19.00
N GLN A 195 -12.22 -9.67 19.58
CA GLN A 195 -11.80 -10.48 20.73
C GLN A 195 -10.71 -11.49 20.37
N SER A 196 -10.81 -12.14 19.19
CA SER A 196 -9.79 -13.09 18.74
C SER A 196 -8.47 -12.38 18.41
N ALA A 197 -8.54 -11.20 17.79
CA ALA A 197 -7.39 -10.38 17.47
C ALA A 197 -6.70 -9.90 18.76
N ALA A 198 -7.45 -9.39 19.74
CA ALA A 198 -6.91 -9.00 21.03
C ALA A 198 -6.23 -10.18 21.75
N ALA A 199 -6.93 -11.32 21.91
CA ALA A 199 -6.42 -12.47 22.64
C ALA A 199 -5.17 -13.13 22.01
N VAL A 200 -5.03 -13.06 20.68
CA VAL A 200 -3.93 -13.69 19.94
C VAL A 200 -2.76 -12.74 19.75
N PHE A 201 -3.03 -11.48 19.43
CA PHE A 201 -1.98 -10.53 19.04
C PHE A 201 -1.46 -9.73 20.23
N GLU A 202 -2.25 -9.40 21.24
CA GLU A 202 -1.78 -8.64 22.42
C GLU A 202 -0.57 -9.32 23.13
N PRO A 203 -0.51 -10.65 23.32
CA PRO A 203 0.65 -11.31 23.93
C PRO A 203 1.88 -11.39 23.02
N ILE A 204 1.67 -11.45 21.69
CA ILE A 204 2.72 -11.56 20.67
C ILE A 204 3.31 -10.17 20.31
N VAL A 205 2.49 -9.14 20.45
CA VAL A 205 2.79 -7.71 20.20
C VAL A 205 3.32 -7.01 21.48
N GLY A 206 3.68 -7.79 22.51
CA GLY A 206 4.36 -7.27 23.71
C GLY A 206 5.61 -6.44 23.38
N GLU A 207 5.90 -5.46 24.26
CA GLU A 207 6.85 -4.32 24.25
C GLU A 207 8.01 -4.27 23.22
N THR A 208 8.53 -5.40 22.76
CA THR A 208 9.64 -5.50 21.81
C THR A 208 9.23 -5.17 20.36
N VAL A 209 7.98 -5.44 19.99
CA VAL A 209 7.46 -5.22 18.62
C VAL A 209 6.97 -3.77 18.40
N GLN A 210 6.45 -3.11 19.45
CA GLN A 210 6.11 -1.68 19.44
C GLN A 210 7.31 -0.76 19.14
N LYS A 211 8.55 -1.19 19.45
CA LYS A 211 9.76 -0.40 19.16
C LYS A 211 10.31 -0.58 17.73
N LYS A 212 9.98 -1.67 17.04
CA LYS A 212 10.57 -2.01 15.72
C LYS A 212 9.61 -1.88 14.55
N LEU A 213 8.30 -2.03 14.77
CA LEU A 213 7.28 -1.75 13.76
C LEU A 213 7.35 -0.31 13.24
N PRO A 214 7.47 0.74 14.09
CA PRO A 214 7.52 2.11 13.62
C PRO A 214 8.68 2.34 12.67
N ILE A 215 9.82 1.65 12.82
CA ILE A 215 11.01 1.85 11.98
C ILE A 215 10.77 1.28 10.57
N LEU A 216 10.19 0.08 10.46
CA LEU A 216 9.85 -0.51 9.16
C LEU A 216 8.72 0.25 8.45
N THR A 217 7.69 0.70 9.19
CA THR A 217 6.64 1.55 8.60
C THR A 217 7.11 2.96 8.31
N LYS A 218 8.05 3.55 9.07
CA LYS A 218 8.60 4.88 8.78
C LYS A 218 9.43 4.89 7.50
N THR A 219 10.28 3.87 7.30
CA THR A 219 11.08 3.77 6.06
C THR A 219 10.19 3.47 4.86
N VAL A 220 9.21 2.57 4.98
CA VAL A 220 8.28 2.25 3.88
C VAL A 220 7.29 3.38 3.62
N ALA A 221 6.81 4.10 4.64
CA ALA A 221 5.93 5.26 4.47
C ALA A 221 6.70 6.46 3.93
N ALA A 222 7.94 6.70 4.37
CA ALA A 222 8.81 7.72 3.80
C ALA A 222 9.13 7.43 2.34
N GLU A 223 9.47 6.18 1.99
CA GLU A 223 9.68 5.77 0.59
C GLU A 223 8.39 5.85 -0.23
N MET A 224 7.24 5.48 0.34
CA MET A 224 5.95 5.57 -0.36
C MET A 224 5.52 7.04 -0.57
N ASN A 225 5.81 7.94 0.38
CA ASN A 225 5.55 9.36 0.22
C ASN A 225 6.58 10.03 -0.73
N ASP A 226 7.84 9.57 -0.74
CA ASP A 226 8.82 9.94 -1.75
C ASP A 226 8.45 9.41 -3.14
N ILE A 227 7.84 8.22 -3.25
CA ILE A 227 7.29 7.66 -4.49
C ILE A 227 6.09 8.48 -4.96
N LEU A 228 5.20 8.92 -4.05
CA LEU A 228 4.07 9.79 -4.39
C LEU A 228 4.53 11.21 -4.77
N ARG A 229 5.57 11.74 -4.12
CA ARG A 229 6.19 13.02 -4.51
C ARG A 229 6.85 12.92 -5.89
N ARG A 230 7.63 11.85 -6.12
CA ARG A 230 8.27 11.58 -7.42
C ARG A 230 7.28 11.21 -8.52
N LYS A 231 6.11 10.66 -8.17
CA LYS A 231 5.05 10.34 -9.14
C LYS A 231 4.70 11.58 -9.97
N TYR A 232 4.51 12.74 -9.35
CA TYR A 232 4.22 13.97 -10.10
C TYR A 232 5.45 14.55 -10.80
N GLU A 233 6.66 14.37 -10.24
CA GLU A 233 7.90 14.79 -10.91
C GLU A 233 8.18 14.00 -12.20
N VAL A 234 7.76 12.72 -12.24
CA VAL A 234 7.92 11.83 -13.39
C VAL A 234 6.74 11.94 -14.36
N ILE A 235 5.50 11.99 -13.87
CA ILE A 235 4.31 12.09 -14.73
C ILE A 235 4.29 13.43 -15.46
N ASP A 236 4.66 14.52 -14.79
CA ASP A 236 4.64 15.87 -15.37
C ASP A 236 6.02 16.28 -15.93
N HIS A 237 6.86 15.31 -16.29
CA HIS A 237 8.19 15.57 -16.84
C HIS A 237 8.13 16.16 -18.25
N GLU A 238 7.17 15.71 -19.07
CA GLU A 238 6.90 16.29 -20.38
C GLU A 238 6.06 17.55 -20.21
N ILE A 239 6.69 18.72 -20.40
CA ILE A 239 6.04 20.02 -20.27
C ILE A 239 5.38 20.40 -21.62
N PRO A 240 4.06 20.61 -21.66
CA PRO A 240 3.35 21.08 -22.86
C PRO A 240 3.90 22.42 -23.37
N GLN A 241 4.04 22.57 -24.70
CA GLN A 241 4.71 23.73 -25.33
C GLN A 241 3.98 25.06 -25.09
N ASP A 242 2.66 25.03 -24.98
CA ASP A 242 1.82 26.19 -24.63
C ASP A 242 2.07 26.67 -23.20
N ILE A 243 2.27 25.75 -22.25
CA ILE A 243 2.64 26.09 -20.87
C ILE A 243 4.06 26.68 -20.82
N ILE A 244 5.00 26.17 -21.63
CA ILE A 244 6.34 26.75 -21.77
C ILE A 244 6.25 28.19 -22.28
N GLY A 245 5.54 28.42 -23.38
CA GLY A 245 5.38 29.74 -23.97
C GLY A 245 4.72 30.72 -23.00
N ALA A 246 3.68 30.29 -22.29
CA ALA A 246 3.05 31.12 -21.26
C ALA A 246 4.01 31.46 -20.11
N ALA A 247 4.78 30.49 -19.63
CA ALA A 247 5.75 30.73 -18.56
C ALA A 247 6.88 31.68 -19.01
N GLU A 248 7.34 31.58 -20.26
CA GLU A 248 8.31 32.49 -20.87
C GLU A 248 7.75 33.92 -20.96
N ASP A 249 6.52 34.08 -21.42
CA ASP A 249 5.83 35.38 -21.49
C ASP A 249 5.67 36.02 -20.09
N ILE A 250 5.33 35.22 -19.07
CA ILE A 250 5.13 35.68 -17.69
C ILE A 250 6.44 36.12 -17.05
N VAL A 251 7.51 35.34 -17.23
CA VAL A 251 8.84 35.65 -16.69
C VAL A 251 9.48 36.81 -17.43
N GLY A 252 9.23 36.92 -18.74
CA GLY A 252 9.77 37.95 -19.61
C GLY A 252 11.29 38.03 -19.50
N GLN A 253 11.81 39.22 -19.17
CA GLN A 253 13.26 39.46 -19.10
C GLN A 253 13.87 39.19 -17.70
N ALA A 254 13.10 38.66 -16.74
CA ALA A 254 13.63 38.41 -15.40
C ALA A 254 14.72 37.34 -15.42
N GLN A 255 15.90 37.68 -14.88
CA GLN A 255 17.04 36.77 -14.77
C GLN A 255 17.13 36.12 -13.37
N ASP A 256 16.70 36.86 -12.35
CA ASP A 256 16.72 36.44 -10.94
C ASP A 256 15.71 35.32 -10.66
N GLU A 257 16.18 34.23 -10.02
CA GLU A 257 15.38 33.03 -9.76
C GLU A 257 14.16 33.32 -8.87
N GLU A 258 14.32 34.15 -7.83
CA GLU A 258 13.23 34.50 -6.91
C GLU A 258 12.18 35.36 -7.60
N LYS A 259 12.61 36.31 -8.44
CA LYS A 259 11.71 37.11 -9.26
C LYS A 259 10.93 36.25 -10.26
N LYS A 260 11.59 35.31 -10.93
CA LYS A 260 10.90 34.33 -11.81
C LYS A 260 9.86 33.54 -11.03
N ALA A 261 10.26 32.98 -9.89
CA ALA A 261 9.39 32.20 -9.02
C ALA A 261 8.17 33.00 -8.56
N ARG A 262 8.36 34.29 -8.23
CA ARG A 262 7.30 35.20 -7.80
C ARG A 262 6.32 35.52 -8.92
N LEU A 263 6.80 35.84 -10.12
CA LEU A 263 5.94 36.15 -11.27
C LEU A 263 5.02 34.98 -11.63
N LEU A 264 5.56 33.76 -11.60
CA LEU A 264 4.78 32.55 -11.81
C LEU A 264 3.77 32.30 -10.68
N TYR A 265 4.15 32.58 -9.44
CA TYR A 265 3.27 32.42 -8.27
C TYR A 265 2.07 33.35 -8.37
N ASP A 266 2.31 34.62 -8.73
CA ASP A 266 1.27 35.63 -8.91
C ASP A 266 0.32 35.24 -10.02
N TRP A 267 0.87 34.77 -11.15
CA TRP A 267 0.05 34.39 -12.27
C TRP A 267 -0.83 33.18 -11.92
N VAL A 268 -0.28 32.11 -11.35
CA VAL A 268 -1.09 30.93 -10.98
C VAL A 268 -2.14 31.30 -9.94
N GLY A 269 -1.75 32.05 -8.91
CA GLY A 269 -2.63 32.45 -7.83
C GLY A 269 -3.75 33.42 -8.22
N THR A 270 -3.58 34.16 -9.32
CA THR A 270 -4.60 35.10 -9.82
C THR A 270 -5.39 34.59 -11.01
N ARG A 271 -4.90 33.55 -11.71
CA ARG A 271 -5.52 33.03 -12.94
C ARG A 271 -6.18 31.68 -12.79
N VAL A 272 -5.94 30.95 -11.69
CA VAL A 272 -6.63 29.70 -11.38
C VAL A 272 -7.65 29.94 -10.27
N THR A 273 -8.85 29.39 -10.42
CA THR A 273 -9.93 29.45 -9.43
C THR A 273 -10.07 28.13 -8.68
N TYR A 274 -10.32 28.21 -7.37
CA TYR A 274 -10.44 27.02 -6.53
C TYR A 274 -11.72 26.24 -6.86
N ASP A 275 -11.58 24.94 -7.10
CA ASP A 275 -12.69 24.03 -7.39
C ASP A 275 -13.29 23.45 -6.11
N TYR A 276 -14.18 24.21 -5.49
CA TYR A 276 -14.92 23.75 -4.32
C TYR A 276 -15.78 22.52 -4.61
N ALA A 277 -16.31 22.37 -5.82
CA ALA A 277 -17.17 21.23 -6.17
C ALA A 277 -16.36 19.92 -6.22
N LYS A 278 -15.15 19.96 -6.80
CA LYS A 278 -14.20 18.84 -6.79
C LYS A 278 -13.76 18.51 -5.37
N ALA A 279 -13.43 19.52 -4.55
CA ALA A 279 -13.07 19.33 -3.16
C ALA A 279 -14.22 18.69 -2.35
N ASP A 280 -15.44 19.21 -2.48
CA ASP A 280 -16.63 18.70 -1.79
C ASP A 280 -16.98 17.28 -2.23
N ASN A 281 -16.87 16.96 -3.53
CA ASN A 281 -17.12 15.62 -4.02
C ASN A 281 -16.12 14.60 -3.44
N TYR A 282 -14.86 15.00 -3.28
CA TYR A 282 -13.88 14.18 -2.57
C TYR A 282 -14.21 14.05 -1.07
N LEU A 283 -14.52 15.14 -0.38
CA LEU A 283 -14.79 15.11 1.06
C LEU A 283 -16.06 14.32 1.40
N GLN A 284 -17.13 14.48 0.61
CA GLN A 284 -18.44 13.89 0.87
C GLN A 284 -18.58 12.48 0.28
N ASN A 285 -18.11 12.28 -0.96
CA ASN A 285 -18.34 11.04 -1.71
C ASN A 285 -17.08 10.21 -1.92
N ARG A 286 -15.90 10.73 -1.55
CA ARG A 286 -14.59 10.08 -1.74
C ARG A 286 -14.29 9.76 -3.20
N VAL A 287 -14.85 10.54 -4.12
CA VAL A 287 -14.57 10.47 -5.56
C VAL A 287 -13.48 11.48 -5.89
N TRP A 288 -12.33 10.99 -6.33
CA TRP A 288 -11.21 11.83 -6.77
C TRP A 288 -11.15 11.86 -8.30
N HIS A 289 -11.19 13.07 -8.86
CA HIS A 289 -10.98 13.30 -10.29
C HIS A 289 -9.56 13.85 -10.48
N GLU A 290 -8.63 12.98 -10.85
CA GLU A 290 -7.26 13.37 -11.17
C GLU A 290 -7.26 14.35 -12.35
N GLN A 291 -6.43 15.39 -12.27
CA GLN A 291 -6.33 16.45 -13.25
C GLN A 291 -4.87 16.74 -13.56
N THR A 292 -4.55 16.91 -14.84
CA THR A 292 -3.17 17.20 -15.28
C THR A 292 -2.85 18.71 -15.16
N PRO A 293 -1.56 19.10 -15.22
CA PRO A 293 -1.19 20.50 -15.39
C PRO A 293 -1.84 21.15 -16.61
N GLN A 294 -1.96 20.41 -17.73
CA GLN A 294 -2.64 20.88 -18.94
C GLN A 294 -4.11 21.18 -18.67
N ASP A 295 -4.85 20.24 -18.05
CA ASP A 295 -6.27 20.45 -17.72
C ASP A 295 -6.46 21.69 -16.83
N THR A 296 -5.56 21.91 -15.87
CA THR A 296 -5.59 23.09 -14.97
C THR A 296 -5.29 24.37 -15.72
N PHE A 297 -4.33 24.32 -16.65
CA PHE A 297 -3.99 25.44 -17.51
C PHE A 297 -5.17 25.81 -18.42
N ASP A 298 -5.84 24.84 -19.03
CA ASP A 298 -6.95 25.07 -19.96
C ASP A 298 -8.22 25.52 -19.25
N THR A 299 -8.60 24.84 -18.17
CA THR A 299 -9.85 25.12 -17.43
C THR A 299 -9.75 26.31 -16.50
N ARG A 300 -8.52 26.71 -16.11
CA ARG A 300 -8.28 27.73 -15.08
C ARG A 300 -8.93 27.39 -13.74
N GLN A 301 -9.09 26.11 -13.45
CA GLN A 301 -9.78 25.62 -12.26
C GLN A 301 -9.05 24.41 -11.66
N GLY A 302 -9.01 24.29 -10.33
CA GLY A 302 -8.40 23.14 -9.66
C GLY A 302 -8.41 23.24 -8.14
N VAL A 303 -7.88 22.24 -7.44
CA VAL A 303 -7.63 22.26 -5.98
C VAL A 303 -6.12 22.36 -5.70
N CYS A 304 -5.71 22.42 -4.42
CA CYS A 304 -4.33 22.75 -4.03
C CYS A 304 -3.23 21.96 -4.76
N ILE A 305 -3.42 20.66 -4.99
CA ILE A 305 -2.44 19.85 -5.74
C ILE A 305 -2.37 20.23 -7.22
N ASP A 306 -3.48 20.65 -7.84
CA ASP A 306 -3.53 21.06 -9.24
C ASP A 306 -2.81 22.39 -9.44
N TYR A 307 -2.99 23.33 -8.50
CA TYR A 307 -2.23 24.57 -8.41
C TYR A 307 -0.73 24.30 -8.29
N ALA A 308 -0.36 23.44 -7.34
CA ALA A 308 1.04 23.15 -7.05
C ALA A 308 1.75 22.46 -8.23
N ARG A 309 1.03 21.58 -8.94
CA ARG A 309 1.56 20.90 -10.13
C ARG A 309 1.71 21.83 -11.32
N LEU A 310 0.69 22.65 -11.61
CA LEU A 310 0.79 23.66 -12.68
C LEU A 310 1.96 24.63 -12.42
N TYR A 311 2.08 25.13 -11.20
CA TYR A 311 3.20 25.99 -10.81
C TYR A 311 4.55 25.29 -11.01
N ALA A 312 4.69 24.04 -10.57
CA ALA A 312 5.94 23.29 -10.70
C ALA A 312 6.35 23.10 -12.16
N VAL A 313 5.40 22.79 -13.05
CA VAL A 313 5.64 22.64 -14.48
C VAL A 313 6.09 23.96 -15.10
N MET A 314 5.40 25.06 -14.81
CA MET A 314 5.80 26.38 -15.31
C MET A 314 7.19 26.78 -14.80
N ALA A 315 7.47 26.61 -13.50
CA ALA A 315 8.76 26.94 -12.91
C ALA A 315 9.91 26.11 -13.48
N ARG A 316 9.72 24.80 -13.70
CA ARG A 316 10.72 23.94 -14.35
C ARG A 316 11.03 24.39 -15.77
N SER A 317 10.03 24.81 -16.55
CA SER A 317 10.24 25.30 -17.92
C SER A 317 11.15 26.54 -17.97
N GLN A 318 11.21 27.31 -16.88
CA GLN A 318 12.01 28.53 -16.74
C GLN A 318 13.36 28.30 -16.03
N GLY A 319 13.74 27.02 -15.85
CA GLY A 319 15.01 26.60 -15.26
C GLY A 319 15.05 26.64 -13.73
N LEU A 320 13.92 26.82 -13.06
CA LEU A 320 13.87 26.84 -11.60
C LEU A 320 13.87 25.42 -11.02
N GLN A 321 14.66 25.22 -9.97
CA GLN A 321 14.58 24.02 -9.14
C GLN A 321 13.37 24.12 -8.21
N VAL A 322 12.34 23.30 -8.47
CA VAL A 322 11.06 23.34 -7.76
C VAL A 322 10.58 21.94 -7.41
N ARG A 323 9.98 21.81 -6.23
CA ARG A 323 9.31 20.59 -5.77
C ARG A 323 7.88 20.88 -5.33
N VAL A 324 7.02 19.89 -5.51
CA VAL A 324 5.69 19.84 -4.89
C VAL A 324 5.85 19.23 -3.50
N VAL A 325 5.26 19.88 -2.50
CA VAL A 325 5.26 19.42 -1.10
C VAL A 325 3.82 19.12 -0.71
N THR A 326 3.61 17.99 -0.03
CA THR A 326 2.33 17.59 0.54
C THR A 326 2.40 17.60 2.07
N GLY A 327 1.27 17.88 2.70
CA GLY A 327 1.16 17.95 4.14
C GLY A 327 -0.21 18.36 4.62
N GLN A 328 -0.24 19.10 5.72
CA GLN A 328 -1.45 19.66 6.28
C GLN A 328 -1.44 21.18 6.23
N GLY A 329 -2.55 21.76 5.77
CA GLY A 329 -2.82 23.19 5.75
C GLY A 329 -3.86 23.56 6.81
N TYR A 330 -3.64 24.68 7.50
CA TYR A 330 -4.59 25.23 8.47
C TYR A 330 -5.91 25.62 7.81
N ASP A 331 -7.04 25.28 8.42
CA ASP A 331 -8.38 25.49 7.87
C ASP A 331 -9.03 26.85 8.24
N GLY A 332 -8.30 27.70 8.98
CA GLY A 332 -8.80 28.99 9.44
C GLY A 332 -9.73 28.93 10.66
N ARG A 333 -10.07 27.73 11.16
CA ARG A 333 -11.07 27.46 12.21
C ARG A 333 -10.52 26.65 13.38
N GLY A 334 -9.20 26.46 13.45
CA GLY A 334 -8.53 25.69 14.50
C GLY A 334 -8.20 24.24 14.09
N GLY A 335 -8.52 23.83 12.86
CA GLY A 335 -8.23 22.51 12.33
C GLY A 335 -7.17 22.52 11.22
N TYR A 336 -6.78 21.31 10.80
CA TYR A 336 -5.82 21.08 9.73
C TYR A 336 -6.38 20.05 8.76
N GLY A 337 -6.22 20.29 7.46
CA GLY A 337 -6.66 19.41 6.38
C GLY A 337 -5.52 19.07 5.42
N ALA A 338 -5.67 18.01 4.64
CA ALA A 338 -4.69 17.64 3.62
C ALA A 338 -4.48 18.79 2.63
N HIS A 339 -3.22 19.12 2.35
CA HIS A 339 -2.85 20.28 1.54
C HIS A 339 -1.57 20.03 0.74
N ALA A 340 -1.38 20.82 -0.32
CA ALA A 340 -0.21 20.74 -1.19
C ALA A 340 0.23 22.15 -1.61
N TRP A 341 1.54 22.36 -1.67
CA TRP A 341 2.17 23.64 -2.01
C TRP A 341 3.52 23.40 -2.73
N ASN A 342 4.29 24.46 -2.97
CA ASN A 342 5.59 24.37 -3.63
C ASN A 342 6.73 24.91 -2.78
N GLU A 343 7.92 24.44 -3.10
CA GLU A 343 9.16 25.09 -2.69
C GLU A 343 10.07 25.25 -3.88
N VAL A 344 10.74 26.41 -3.96
CA VAL A 344 11.72 26.73 -5.00
C VAL A 344 13.08 26.93 -4.35
N TYR A 345 14.11 26.33 -4.93
CA TYR A 345 15.48 26.54 -4.48
C TYR A 345 16.05 27.80 -5.12
N ILE A 346 16.53 28.71 -4.29
CA ILE A 346 17.21 29.94 -4.70
C ILE A 346 18.71 29.75 -4.51
N SER A 347 19.42 29.62 -5.63
CA SER A 347 20.84 29.30 -5.74
C SER A 347 21.71 30.29 -4.97
N ASP A 348 21.43 31.60 -5.10
CA ASP A 348 22.20 32.67 -4.43
C ASP A 348 22.08 32.63 -2.91
N ARG A 349 20.98 32.10 -2.38
CA ARG A 349 20.74 31.95 -0.93
C ARG A 349 21.06 30.55 -0.43
N GLN A 350 21.32 29.61 -1.33
CA GLN A 350 21.40 28.18 -1.06
C GLN A 350 20.24 27.65 -0.20
N ALA A 351 19.03 28.16 -0.46
CA ALA A 351 17.87 27.93 0.40
C ALA A 351 16.63 27.59 -0.42
N TRP A 352 15.82 26.67 0.11
CA TRP A 352 14.46 26.43 -0.36
C TRP A 352 13.53 27.47 0.26
N ILE A 353 12.78 28.17 -0.58
CA ILE A 353 11.73 29.08 -0.14
C ILE A 353 10.36 28.46 -0.41
N PRO A 354 9.44 28.47 0.56
CA PRO A 354 8.08 27.96 0.36
C PRO A 354 7.18 28.99 -0.31
N LEU A 355 6.20 28.50 -1.07
CA LEU A 355 5.12 29.30 -1.62
C LEU A 355 3.85 28.48 -1.81
N ASP A 356 2.69 29.11 -1.66
CA ASP A 356 1.38 28.49 -1.93
C ASP A 356 0.48 29.37 -2.80
N SER A 357 0.44 29.08 -4.09
CA SER A 357 -0.41 29.79 -5.06
C SER A 357 -1.90 29.56 -4.84
N THR A 358 -2.31 28.49 -4.15
CA THR A 358 -3.72 28.21 -3.81
C THR A 358 -4.28 29.31 -2.91
N TRP A 359 -3.47 29.77 -1.96
CA TRP A 359 -3.87 30.75 -0.94
C TRP A 359 -3.55 32.19 -1.34
N ALA A 360 -3.00 32.44 -2.52
CA ALA A 360 -2.62 33.78 -2.99
C ALA A 360 -3.76 34.81 -2.97
N SER A 361 -5.01 34.35 -3.06
CA SER A 361 -6.20 35.21 -2.94
C SER A 361 -6.47 35.69 -1.50
N SER A 362 -5.93 35.00 -0.50
CA SER A 362 -6.09 35.32 0.92
C SER A 362 -4.94 36.14 1.51
N GLY A 363 -3.83 36.29 0.79
CA GLY A 363 -2.65 37.04 1.25
C GLY A 363 -1.40 36.73 0.42
N ASP A 364 -0.26 37.28 0.84
CA ASP A 364 1.04 36.95 0.23
C ASP A 364 1.65 35.72 0.90
N TRP A 365 1.54 34.58 0.23
CA TRP A 365 2.07 33.30 0.65
C TRP A 365 3.39 32.96 -0.04
N PHE A 366 4.09 33.93 -0.63
CA PHE A 366 5.42 33.75 -1.18
C PHE A 366 6.50 33.99 -0.12
N ASN A 367 7.09 32.92 0.40
CA ASN A 367 8.13 32.93 1.44
C ASN A 367 7.83 33.77 2.71
N PRO A 368 6.63 33.70 3.31
CA PRO A 368 6.35 34.40 4.55
C PRO A 368 7.12 33.77 5.73
N LYS A 369 7.46 34.58 6.75
CA LYS A 369 8.26 34.14 7.91
C LYS A 369 7.61 32.97 8.67
N ASP A 370 6.29 32.98 8.78
CA ASP A 370 5.52 32.05 9.61
C ASP A 370 4.83 30.97 8.75
N PHE A 371 5.35 30.68 7.54
CA PHE A 371 4.76 29.70 6.61
C PHE A 371 4.50 28.34 7.27
N ASN A 372 5.45 27.89 8.08
CA ASN A 372 5.42 26.58 8.75
C ASN A 372 4.40 26.50 9.91
N GLU A 373 3.81 27.61 10.36
CA GLU A 373 2.75 27.57 11.39
C GLU A 373 1.42 27.09 10.79
N THR A 374 1.22 27.36 9.50
CA THR A 374 -0.01 27.04 8.77
C THR A 374 0.16 25.87 7.81
N HIS A 375 1.39 25.61 7.35
CA HIS A 375 1.74 24.51 6.45
C HIS A 375 2.66 23.51 7.15
N ILE A 376 2.04 22.46 7.69
CA ILE A 376 2.76 21.38 8.36
C ILE A 376 3.14 20.34 7.31
N ARG A 377 4.42 20.29 6.95
CA ARG A 377 4.93 19.23 6.07
C ARG A 377 4.65 17.85 6.66
N GLU A 378 4.21 16.93 5.82
CA GLU A 378 4.15 15.52 6.20
C GLU A 378 5.57 14.95 6.31
N ASN A 379 6.14 15.00 7.51
CA ASN A 379 7.36 14.27 7.82
C ASN A 379 6.96 12.84 8.23
N ALA A 380 7.66 11.83 7.73
CA ALA A 380 7.54 10.47 8.25
C ALA A 380 7.98 10.46 9.72
N LEU A 381 7.01 10.66 10.63
CA LEU A 381 7.21 10.76 12.07
C LEU A 381 7.72 9.46 12.67
#